data_AF-A0A8R1IIU6-F1
#
_entry.id   AF-A0A8R1IIU6-F1
#
_cell.length_a   1.000
_cell.length_b   1.000
_cell.length_c   1.000
_cell.angle_alpha   90.00
_cell.angle_beta   90.00
_cell.angle_gamma   90.00
#
_symmetry.space_group_name_H-M   'P 1'
#
loop_
_entity.id
_entity.type
_entity.pdbx_description
1 polymer ?
#
loop_
_entity_poly.entity_id
_entity_poly.type
_entity_poly.pdbx_seq_one_letter_code
_entity_poly.pdbx_strand_id
1 'polypeptide(L)'
;MHNGQPLGVYPKMNNPPKYEMGERIRMIIDCDKHVGYFERGTEFLGIAFSNIPPLRFYPAVCAVYGNTEVSMVYLGSPTMG
;
A
#
# COMPACT_ATOMS: atom_id res chain seq x y z
N MET A 1 -3.93 -6.80 -10.13
CA MET A 1 -4.82 -7.79 -10.76
C MET A 1 -5.43 -8.66 -9.68
N HIS A 2 -6.72 -8.96 -9.77
CA HIS A 2 -7.39 -9.95 -8.92
C HIS A 2 -7.96 -11.02 -9.86
N ASN A 3 -7.57 -12.28 -9.66
CA ASN A 3 -7.96 -13.39 -10.55
C ASN A 3 -7.70 -13.11 -12.04
N GLY A 4 -6.53 -12.53 -12.35
CA GLY A 4 -6.14 -12.19 -13.72
C GLY A 4 -6.80 -10.94 -14.31
N GLN A 5 -7.71 -10.27 -13.57
CA GLN A 5 -8.39 -9.06 -14.05
C GLN A 5 -7.83 -7.80 -13.39
N PRO A 6 -7.57 -6.72 -14.16
CA PRO A 6 -7.26 -5.42 -13.59
C PRO A 6 -8.53 -4.81 -12.95
N LEU A 7 -8.42 -4.40 -11.69
CA LEU A 7 -9.55 -3.78 -10.95
C LEU A 7 -9.60 -2.25 -11.10
N GLY A 8 -8.67 -1.66 -11.85
CA GLY A 8 -8.52 -0.23 -12.04
C GLY A 8 -7.09 0.26 -11.81
N VAL A 9 -6.92 1.58 -11.86
CA VAL A 9 -5.65 2.26 -11.59
C VAL A 9 -5.72 2.90 -10.20
N TYR A 10 -4.64 2.77 -9.44
CA TYR A 10 -4.43 3.40 -8.15
C TYR A 10 -3.08 4.14 -8.16
N PRO A 11 -2.95 5.32 -7.53
CA PRO A 11 -4.04 6.12 -6.95
C PRO A 11 -4.96 6.70 -8.02
N LYS A 12 -6.23 6.95 -7.68
CA LYS A 12 -7.22 7.58 -8.58
C LYS A 12 -7.01 9.10 -8.63
N MET A 13 -5.87 9.52 -9.17
CA MET A 13 -5.52 10.94 -9.30
C MET A 13 -5.07 11.27 -10.73
N ASN A 14 -5.23 12.53 -11.14
CA ASN A 14 -4.73 12.99 -12.43
C ASN A 14 -3.20 13.11 -12.35
N ASN A 15 -2.48 12.36 -13.19
CA ASN A 15 -1.01 12.21 -13.19
C ASN A 15 -0.43 11.60 -11.89
N PRO A 16 -0.61 10.28 -11.66
CA PRO A 16 -0.10 9.63 -10.45
C PRO A 16 1.43 9.75 -10.37
N PRO A 17 1.99 10.01 -9.17
CA PRO A 17 3.43 10.13 -9.01
C PRO A 17 4.11 8.82 -9.42
N LYS A 18 5.18 8.94 -10.20
CA LYS A 18 6.06 7.81 -10.51
C LYS A 18 6.92 7.54 -9.28
N TYR A 19 7.16 6.26 -8.98
CA TYR A 19 8.12 5.88 -7.95
C TYR A 19 9.51 6.40 -8.32
N GLU A 20 10.13 7.13 -7.40
CA GLU A 20 11.52 7.56 -7.49
C GLU A 20 12.41 6.69 -6.57
N MET A 21 13.62 6.38 -7.04
CA MET A 21 14.55 5.55 -6.27
C MET A 21 14.86 6.24 -4.93
N GLY A 22 14.69 5.50 -3.83
CA GLY A 22 14.87 6.02 -2.47
C GLY A 22 13.58 6.55 -1.81
N GLU A 23 12.47 6.62 -2.54
CA GLU A 23 11.18 6.93 -1.93
C GLU A 23 10.74 5.82 -0.97
N ARG A 24 10.13 6.25 0.14
CA ARG A 24 9.48 5.38 1.12
C ARG A 24 7.97 5.51 0.95
N ILE A 25 7.31 4.37 0.82
CA ILE A 25 5.85 4.27 0.85
C ILE A 25 5.43 3.56 2.14
N ARG A 26 4.39 4.08 2.80
CA ARG A 26 3.77 3.42 3.94
C ARG A 26 2.51 2.72 3.49
N MET A 27 2.30 1.50 3.97
CA MET A 27 1.04 0.77 3.84
C MET A 27 0.34 0.76 5.19
N ILE A 28 -0.93 1.15 5.20
CA ILE A 28 -1.77 1.15 6.38
C ILE A 28 -2.90 0.15 6.14
N ILE A 29 -3.13 -0.72 7.13
CA ILE A 29 -4.25 -1.65 7.17
C ILE A 29 -5.08 -1.30 8.40
N ASP A 30 -6.27 -0.77 8.17
CA ASP A 30 -7.26 -0.53 9.20
C ASP A 30 -8.22 -1.73 9.24
N CYS A 31 -7.96 -2.65 10.16
CA CYS A 31 -8.74 -3.87 10.33
C CYS A 31 -10.15 -3.61 10.83
N ASP A 32 -10.37 -2.51 11.58
CA ASP A 32 -11.68 -2.17 12.14
C ASP A 32 -12.59 -1.56 11.06
N LYS A 33 -12.04 -0.71 10.19
CA LYS A 33 -12.76 -0.13 9.05
C LYS A 33 -12.75 -1.03 7.82
N HIS A 34 -12.03 -2.15 7.84
CA HIS A 34 -11.88 -3.07 6.72
C HIS A 34 -11.33 -2.38 5.45
N VAL A 35 -10.37 -1.48 5.61
CA VAL A 35 -9.73 -0.74 4.50
C VAL A 35 -8.21 -0.81 4.55
N GLY A 36 -7.60 -0.71 3.37
CA GLY A 36 -6.15 -0.62 3.20
C GLY A 36 -5.81 0.51 2.25
N TYR A 37 -4.77 1.27 2.58
CA TYR A 37 -4.35 2.42 1.81
C TYR A 37 -2.84 2.66 1.92
N PHE A 38 -2.33 3.53 1.06
CA PHE A 38 -0.93 3.92 1.06
C PHE A 38 -0.76 5.41 1.32
N GLU A 39 0.38 5.73 1.93
CA GLU A 39 0.83 7.11 2.12
C GLU A 39 2.25 7.27 1.59
N ARG A 40 2.54 8.46 1.07
CA ARG A 40 3.88 8.87 0.65
C ARG A 40 4.28 10.11 1.43
N GLY A 41 5.24 9.99 2.35
CA GLY A 41 5.61 11.10 3.24
C GLY A 41 4.45 11.50 4.16
N THR A 42 3.76 12.60 3.87
CA THR A 42 2.54 13.04 4.58
C THR A 42 1.29 13.01 3.68
N GLU A 43 1.44 12.55 2.43
CA GLU A 43 0.39 12.54 1.43
C GLU A 43 -0.43 11.23 1.51
N PHE A 44 -1.73 11.37 1.70
CA PHE A 44 -2.69 10.27 1.62
C PHE A 44 -3.08 9.98 0.16
N LEU A 45 -2.88 8.75 -0.30
CA LEU A 45 -3.07 8.37 -1.71
C LEU A 45 -4.46 7.77 -2.01
N GLY A 46 -5.39 7.82 -1.06
CA GLY A 46 -6.74 7.26 -1.21
C GLY A 46 -6.86 5.81 -0.78
N ILE A 47 -8.09 5.30 -0.70
CA ILE A 47 -8.36 3.89 -0.35
C ILE A 47 -7.97 2.99 -1.54
N ALA A 48 -7.04 2.07 -1.29
CA ALA A 48 -6.59 1.08 -2.29
C ALA A 48 -7.46 -0.18 -2.25
N PHE A 49 -7.81 -0.63 -1.05
CA PHE A 49 -8.61 -1.83 -0.81
C PHE A 49 -9.75 -1.50 0.15
N SER A 50 -10.98 -1.86 -0.22
CA SER A 50 -12.16 -1.80 0.64
C SER A 50 -12.71 -3.19 0.88
N ASN A 51 -13.48 -3.34 1.96
CA ASN A 51 -14.11 -4.60 2.36
C ASN A 51 -13.07 -5.72 2.56
N ILE A 52 -11.91 -5.38 3.16
CA ILE A 52 -10.89 -6.35 3.52
C ILE A 52 -11.48 -7.33 4.53
N PRO A 53 -11.45 -8.65 4.30
CA PRO A 53 -12.07 -9.61 5.21
C PRO A 53 -11.36 -9.63 6.57
N PRO A 54 -12.05 -10.01 7.67
CA PRO A 54 -11.48 -10.10 9.01
C PRO A 54 -10.56 -11.32 9.17
N LEU A 55 -9.50 -11.38 8.36
CA LEU A 55 -8.52 -12.44 8.33
C LEU A 55 -7.17 -11.92 8.81
N ARG A 56 -6.27 -12.86 9.11
CA ARG A 56 -4.89 -12.51 9.42
C ARG A 56 -4.14 -12.23 8.11
N PHE A 57 -3.66 -11.00 7.96
CA PHE A 57 -2.81 -10.59 6.84
C PHE A 57 -1.34 -10.62 7.23
N TYR A 58 -0.49 -10.83 6.22
CA TYR A 58 0.96 -10.78 6.35
C TYR A 58 1.49 -9.79 5.31
N PRO A 59 2.40 -8.88 5.69
CA PRO A 59 3.07 -8.01 4.74
C PRO A 59 3.81 -8.83 3.68
N ALA A 60 3.71 -8.44 2.41
CA ALA A 60 4.37 -9.12 1.30
C ALA A 60 4.83 -8.12 0.24
N VAL A 61 5.98 -8.39 -0.38
CA VAL A 61 6.53 -7.63 -1.52
C VAL A 61 7.06 -8.62 -2.56
N CYS A 62 6.91 -8.28 -3.83
CA CYS A 62 7.48 -9.03 -4.96
C CYS A 62 8.29 -8.07 -5.83
N ALA A 63 9.50 -8.47 -6.21
CA ALA A 63 10.39 -7.71 -7.10
C ALA A 63 10.92 -8.63 -8.20
N VAL A 64 11.10 -8.09 -9.41
CA VAL A 64 11.54 -8.86 -10.59
C VAL A 64 12.89 -8.38 -11.17
N TYR A 65 13.42 -7.25 -10.68
CA TYR A 65 14.67 -6.67 -11.16
C TYR A 65 15.85 -7.14 -10.31
N GLY A 66 16.94 -7.55 -10.98
CA GLY A 66 18.20 -7.89 -10.33
C GLY A 66 18.77 -6.70 -9.56
N ASN A 67 19.36 -6.95 -8.40
CA ASN A 67 19.90 -5.94 -7.47
C ASN A 67 18.84 -5.02 -6.82
N THR A 68 17.56 -5.40 -6.83
CA THR A 68 16.55 -4.68 -6.04
C THR A 68 16.73 -4.97 -4.56
N GLU A 69 16.94 -3.93 -3.76
CA GLU A 69 16.93 -4.02 -2.31
C GLU A 69 15.60 -3.48 -1.76
N VAL A 70 14.94 -4.28 -0.93
CA VAL A 70 13.68 -3.88 -0.27
C VAL A 70 13.89 -3.96 1.24
N SER A 71 13.65 -2.85 1.93
CA SER A 71 13.58 -2.81 3.39
C SER A 71 12.13 -2.58 3.82
N MET A 72 11.65 -3.41 4.74
CA MET A 72 10.32 -3.30 5.32
C MET A 72 10.42 -3.14 6.84
N VAL A 73 9.81 -2.09 7.37
CA VAL A 73 9.84 -1.77 8.80
C VAL A 73 8.40 -1.69 9.30
N TYR A 74 8.10 -2.44 10.36
CA TYR A 74 6.82 -2.31 11.04
C TYR A 74 6.83 -1.04 11.90
N LEU A 75 5.90 -0.13 11.62
CA LEU A 75 5.80 1.17 12.31
C LEU A 75 4.98 1.11 13.60
N GLY A 76 4.41 -0.05 13.94
CA GLY A 76 3.50 -0.21 15.06
C GLY A 76 2.03 -0.10 14.67
N SER A 77 1.17 -0.25 15.67
CA SER A 77 -0.26 0.04 15.52
C SER A 77 -0.46 1.52 15.20
N PRO A 78 -1.50 1.91 14.45
CA PRO A 78 -1.82 3.30 14.23
C PRO A 78 -1.92 4.01 15.58
N THR A 79 -1.05 4.98 15.84
CA THR A 79 -1.25 5.91 16.95
C THR A 79 -2.47 6.74 16.55
N MET A 80 -3.59 6.57 17.24
CA MET A 80 -4.68 7.52 17.15
C MET A 80 -4.08 8.92 17.38
N GLY A 81 -4.15 9.76 16.36
CA GLY A 81 -3.99 11.21 16.53
C GLY A 81 -5.21 11.78 17.21
#